data_AF-A0A1G5E0M0-F1
#
_entry.id   AF-A0A1G5E0M0-F1
#
_cell.length_a   1.000
_cell.length_b   1.000
_cell.length_c   1.000
_cell.angle_alpha   90.00
_cell.angle_beta   90.00
_cell.angle_gamma   90.00
#
_symmetry.space_group_name_H-M   'P 1'
#
loop_
_entity.id
_entity.type
_entity.pdbx_description
1 polymer ?
#
loop_
_entity_poly.entity_id
_entity_poly.type
_entity_poly.pdbx_seq_one_letter_code
_entity_poly.pdbx_strand_id
1 'polypeptide(L)'
;MIIHYMKDRDRALPLSPIPRKNWEIDAYPVNEIAEYVQDVSQGDIDVLVEEYYNKYDMILDGRDPEEFKKHVAVQAGIEIGFERFLEEKNYQAIVTHFGDLGSLKQLPGLAIQRLMEKGYGFGGEGDWKTAAMGIEAVYIDGDTTIRNLQNELRWNSMYFSK
;
A
#
# COMPACT_ATOMS: atom_id res chain seq x y z
N MET A 1 6.85 6.40 -9.68
CA MET A 1 6.10 5.23 -9.16
C MET A 1 6.40 4.04 -10.05
N ILE A 2 6.73 2.87 -9.49
CA ILE A 2 7.00 1.65 -10.26
C ILE A 2 5.91 0.64 -9.93
N ILE A 3 5.30 0.00 -10.94
CA ILE A 3 4.10 -0.82 -10.75
C ILE A 3 4.30 -2.20 -11.38
N HIS A 4 3.82 -3.24 -10.69
CA HIS A 4 4.13 -4.64 -10.97
C HIS A 4 2.92 -5.50 -11.37
N TYR A 5 3.13 -6.37 -12.36
CA TYR A 5 2.19 -7.43 -12.78
C TYR A 5 2.90 -8.79 -12.87
N MET A 6 2.29 -9.85 -12.30
CA MET A 6 2.69 -11.25 -12.46
C MET A 6 1.73 -11.97 -13.42
N LYS A 7 2.30 -12.54 -14.48
CA LYS A 7 1.54 -13.09 -15.62
C LYS A 7 0.84 -14.44 -15.34
N ASP A 8 1.23 -15.17 -14.30
CA ASP A 8 0.72 -16.52 -14.00
C ASP A 8 0.48 -16.72 -12.48
N ARG A 9 -0.77 -16.52 -12.03
CA ARG A 9 -1.18 -16.63 -10.60
C ARG A 9 -1.11 -18.05 -10.03
N ASP A 10 -1.15 -19.08 -10.89
CA ASP A 10 -1.40 -20.48 -10.50
C ASP A 10 -0.14 -21.34 -10.35
N ARG A 11 1.06 -20.75 -10.45
CA ARG A 11 2.33 -21.46 -10.24
C ARG A 11 3.16 -20.81 -9.14
N ALA A 12 2.84 -21.14 -7.89
CA ALA A 12 3.80 -20.98 -6.80
C ALA A 12 5.03 -21.85 -7.10
N LEU A 13 6.15 -21.21 -7.48
CA LEU A 13 7.41 -21.91 -7.70
C LEU A 13 8.19 -22.02 -6.38
N PRO A 14 8.84 -23.17 -6.11
CA PRO A 14 9.68 -23.34 -4.94
C PRO A 14 10.93 -22.44 -5.01
N LEU A 15 11.27 -21.87 -3.84
CA LEU A 15 12.40 -21.00 -3.54
C LEU A 15 13.64 -21.25 -4.42
N SER A 16 13.76 -20.47 -5.49
CA SER A 16 14.93 -20.33 -6.37
C SER A 16 15.14 -18.83 -6.59
N PRO A 17 16.35 -18.32 -6.94
CA PRO A 17 16.55 -16.90 -7.22
C PRO A 17 15.58 -16.45 -8.30
N ILE A 18 14.58 -15.65 -7.90
CA ILE A 18 13.38 -15.36 -8.70
C ILE A 18 13.82 -14.64 -9.98
N PRO A 19 13.70 -15.27 -11.16
CA PRO A 19 14.08 -14.62 -12.40
C PRO A 19 13.05 -13.52 -12.72
N ARG A 20 13.51 -12.32 -13.12
CA ARG A 20 12.66 -11.21 -13.64
C ARG A 20 11.69 -11.61 -14.75
N LYS A 21 11.85 -12.80 -15.34
CA LYS A 21 11.14 -13.29 -16.53
C LYS A 21 9.60 -13.34 -16.38
N ASN A 22 9.08 -13.31 -15.15
CA ASN A 22 7.64 -13.39 -14.88
C ASN A 22 7.03 -12.07 -14.37
N TRP A 23 7.82 -11.00 -14.33
CA TRP A 23 7.49 -9.75 -13.60
C TRP A 23 7.60 -8.59 -14.59
N GLU A 24 6.49 -7.92 -14.82
CA GLU A 24 6.47 -6.65 -15.56
C GLU A 24 6.62 -5.51 -14.55
N ILE A 25 7.43 -4.51 -14.90
CA ILE A 25 7.86 -3.42 -14.03
C ILE A 25 7.86 -2.14 -14.85
N ASP A 26 6.81 -1.34 -14.68
CA ASP A 26 6.64 -0.09 -15.41
C ASP A 26 6.72 1.11 -14.50
N ALA A 27 7.42 2.15 -14.95
CA ALA A 27 7.55 3.40 -14.24
C ALA A 27 6.57 4.43 -14.81
N TYR A 28 5.66 4.90 -13.96
CA TYR A 28 4.74 5.98 -14.29
C TYR A 28 5.14 7.26 -13.56
N PRO A 29 4.99 8.43 -14.21
CA PRO A 29 4.97 9.72 -13.54
C PRO A 29 3.92 9.72 -12.42
N VAL A 30 4.27 10.26 -11.25
CA VAL A 30 3.34 10.32 -10.12
C VAL A 30 2.08 11.15 -10.43
N ASN A 31 2.16 12.09 -11.38
CA ASN A 31 1.00 12.88 -11.78
C ASN A 31 -0.06 12.05 -12.50
N GLU A 32 0.31 10.95 -13.19
CA GLU A 32 -0.69 10.10 -13.85
C GLU A 32 -1.61 9.43 -12.83
N ILE A 33 -1.10 8.93 -11.71
CA ILE A 33 -1.96 8.38 -10.65
C ILE A 33 -2.64 9.48 -9.84
N ALA A 34 -2.03 10.67 -9.73
CA ALA A 34 -2.63 11.79 -9.04
C ALA A 34 -3.89 12.33 -9.74
N GLU A 35 -3.98 12.21 -11.07
CA GLU A 35 -5.21 12.51 -11.82
C GLU A 35 -6.37 11.60 -11.37
N TYR A 36 -6.12 10.30 -11.17
CA TYR A 36 -7.14 9.37 -10.67
C TYR A 36 -7.59 9.71 -9.25
N VAL A 37 -6.69 10.25 -8.42
CA VAL A 37 -7.01 10.75 -7.07
C VAL A 37 -7.85 12.02 -7.13
N GLN A 38 -7.58 12.91 -8.08
CA GLN A 38 -8.35 14.15 -8.27
C GLN A 38 -9.76 13.90 -8.81
N ASP A 39 -9.93 12.85 -9.62
CA ASP A 39 -11.20 12.45 -10.21
C ASP A 39 -12.11 11.65 -9.26
N VAL A 40 -11.66 11.37 -8.03
CA VAL A 40 -12.51 10.73 -7.01
C VAL A 40 -13.57 11.71 -6.54
N SER A 41 -14.84 11.27 -6.57
CA SER A 41 -15.95 12.10 -6.13
C SER A 41 -15.91 12.32 -4.61
N GLN A 42 -16.39 13.48 -4.16
CA GLN A 42 -16.51 13.75 -2.72
C GLN A 42 -17.42 12.72 -2.03
N GLY A 43 -18.47 12.24 -2.70
CA GLY A 43 -19.35 11.22 -2.15
C GLY A 43 -18.64 9.88 -1.89
N ASP A 44 -17.80 9.42 -2.81
CA ASP A 44 -17.02 8.19 -2.60
C ASP A 44 -16.03 8.34 -1.44
N ILE A 45 -15.40 9.53 -1.34
CA ILE A 45 -14.50 9.86 -0.24
C ILE A 45 -15.25 9.82 1.10
N ASP A 46 -16.42 10.46 1.18
CA ASP A 46 -17.21 10.54 2.40
C ASP A 46 -17.64 9.15 2.88
N VAL A 47 -18.09 8.28 1.96
CA VAL A 47 -18.45 6.89 2.25
C VAL A 47 -17.26 6.11 2.82
N LEU A 48 -16.09 6.22 2.21
CA LEU A 48 -14.90 5.50 2.68
C LEU A 48 -14.38 6.05 4.01
N VAL A 49 -14.47 7.36 4.23
CA VAL A 49 -14.17 7.97 5.53
C VAL A 49 -15.11 7.41 6.61
N GLU A 50 -16.42 7.32 6.34
CA GLU A 50 -17.35 6.69 7.29
C GLU A 50 -16.99 5.23 7.59
N GLU A 51 -16.59 4.46 6.57
CA GLU A 51 -16.08 3.09 6.78
C GLU A 51 -14.89 3.09 7.75
N TYR A 52 -13.92 3.98 7.56
CA TYR A 52 -12.76 4.04 8.44
C TYR A 52 -13.14 4.34 9.89
N TYR A 53 -14.01 5.33 10.12
CA TYR A 53 -14.46 5.69 11.47
C TYR A 53 -15.33 4.60 12.12
N ASN A 54 -15.97 3.75 11.33
CA ASN A 54 -16.70 2.58 11.82
C ASN A 54 -15.79 1.38 12.11
N LYS A 55 -14.70 1.23 11.35
CA LYS A 55 -13.78 0.08 11.41
C LYS A 55 -12.65 0.26 12.42
N TYR A 56 -12.16 1.49 12.60
CA TYR A 56 -10.96 1.78 13.37
C TYR A 56 -11.24 2.72 14.55
N ASP A 57 -10.50 2.51 15.64
CA ASP A 57 -10.44 3.47 16.74
C ASP A 57 -9.48 4.61 16.38
N MET A 58 -10.01 5.82 16.23
CA MET A 58 -9.26 6.98 15.74
C MET A 58 -8.54 7.68 16.88
N ILE A 59 -7.24 7.46 17.00
CA ILE A 59 -6.39 8.12 17.98
C ILE A 59 -6.03 9.53 17.48
N LEU A 60 -6.66 10.54 18.07
CA LEU A 60 -6.44 11.94 17.68
C LEU A 60 -5.14 12.53 18.22
N ASP A 61 -4.60 12.00 19.32
CA ASP A 61 -3.36 12.50 19.96
C ASP A 61 -3.34 14.03 20.18
N GLY A 62 -4.46 14.56 20.68
CA GLY A 62 -4.65 15.99 20.93
C GLY A 62 -4.93 16.86 19.69
N ARG A 63 -5.05 16.27 18.49
CA ARG A 63 -5.43 16.98 17.26
C ARG A 63 -6.91 17.33 17.23
N ASP A 64 -7.23 18.39 16.49
CA ASP A 64 -8.62 18.77 16.22
C ASP A 64 -9.33 17.67 15.41
N PRO A 65 -10.52 17.20 15.84
CA PRO A 65 -11.24 16.12 15.16
C PRO A 65 -11.63 16.44 13.71
N GLU A 66 -12.03 17.68 13.42
CA GLU A 66 -12.48 18.10 12.09
C GLU A 66 -11.30 18.24 11.13
N GLU A 67 -10.18 18.80 11.60
CA GLU A 67 -8.93 18.82 10.85
C GLU A 67 -8.40 17.40 10.59
N PHE A 68 -8.39 16.54 11.61
CA PHE A 68 -7.98 15.15 11.46
C PHE A 68 -8.84 14.43 10.42
N LYS A 69 -10.16 14.61 10.46
CA LYS A 69 -11.08 14.04 9.47
C LYS A 69 -10.76 14.47 8.04
N LYS A 70 -10.33 15.72 7.82
CA LYS A 70 -9.88 16.18 6.49
C LYS A 70 -8.62 15.47 6.02
N HIS A 71 -7.67 15.18 6.92
CA HIS A 71 -6.50 14.39 6.58
C HIS A 71 -6.87 12.94 6.22
N VAL A 72 -7.79 12.34 6.98
CA VAL A 72 -8.35 11.01 6.67
C VAL A 72 -9.03 11.01 5.30
N ALA A 73 -9.80 12.05 4.97
CA ALA A 73 -10.45 12.20 3.66
C ALA A 73 -9.45 12.27 2.50
N VAL A 74 -8.30 12.93 2.68
CA VAL A 74 -7.23 12.92 1.68
C VAL A 74 -6.69 11.51 1.45
N GLN A 75 -6.47 10.73 2.52
CA GLN A 75 -6.03 9.34 2.39
C GLN A 75 -7.08 8.45 1.73
N ALA A 76 -8.38 8.67 2.02
CA ALA A 76 -9.47 7.96 1.35
C ALA A 76 -9.47 8.20 -0.17
N GLY A 77 -9.30 9.46 -0.61
CA GLY A 77 -9.17 9.77 -2.03
C GLY A 77 -7.95 9.11 -2.67
N ILE A 78 -6.82 9.06 -1.94
CA ILE A 78 -5.61 8.36 -2.40
C ILE A 78 -5.88 6.85 -2.55
N GLU A 79 -6.53 6.20 -1.59
CA GLU A 79 -6.88 4.76 -1.68
C GLU A 79 -7.70 4.48 -2.95
N ILE A 80 -8.79 5.22 -3.14
CA ILE A 80 -9.70 5.00 -4.28
C ILE A 80 -9.02 5.28 -5.61
N GLY A 81 -8.30 6.40 -5.72
CA GLY A 81 -7.61 6.76 -6.96
C GLY A 81 -6.52 5.76 -7.31
N PHE A 82 -5.76 5.29 -6.31
CA PHE A 82 -4.72 4.29 -6.52
C PHE A 82 -5.31 2.95 -6.92
N GLU A 83 -6.38 2.50 -6.26
CA GLU A 83 -7.07 1.26 -6.61
C GLU A 83 -7.59 1.31 -8.06
N ARG A 84 -8.29 2.38 -8.45
CA ARG A 84 -8.77 2.57 -9.83
C ARG A 84 -7.64 2.50 -10.85
N PHE A 85 -6.52 3.17 -10.57
CA PHE A 85 -5.35 3.13 -11.45
C PHE A 85 -4.80 1.71 -11.58
N LEU A 86 -4.64 1.00 -10.46
CA LEU A 86 -4.10 -0.36 -10.43
C LEU A 86 -5.03 -1.34 -11.15
N GLU A 87 -6.34 -1.23 -10.95
CA GLU A 87 -7.34 -2.07 -11.62
C GLU A 87 -7.38 -1.82 -13.13
N GLU A 88 -7.46 -0.55 -13.56
CA GLU A 88 -7.52 -0.19 -14.99
C GLU A 88 -6.28 -0.68 -15.74
N LYS A 89 -5.11 -0.51 -15.14
CA LYS A 89 -3.82 -0.90 -15.73
C LYS A 89 -3.45 -2.37 -15.45
N ASN A 90 -4.30 -3.11 -14.73
CA ASN A 90 -4.12 -4.52 -14.38
C ASN A 90 -2.80 -4.79 -13.64
N TYR A 91 -2.53 -4.02 -12.59
CA TYR A 91 -1.38 -4.17 -11.71
C TYR A 91 -1.76 -4.67 -10.31
N GLN A 92 -0.80 -5.29 -9.63
CA GLN A 92 -1.00 -5.99 -8.36
C GLN A 92 -0.06 -5.53 -7.25
N ALA A 93 0.87 -4.61 -7.53
CA ALA A 93 1.70 -4.01 -6.48
C ALA A 93 2.12 -2.59 -6.87
N ILE A 94 2.36 -1.76 -5.86
CA ILE A 94 2.80 -0.38 -6.01
C ILE A 94 4.12 -0.12 -5.30
N VAL A 95 4.97 0.66 -5.96
CA VAL A 95 6.23 1.15 -5.40
C VAL A 95 6.23 2.67 -5.39
N THR A 96 6.39 3.25 -4.21
CA THR A 96 6.42 4.70 -4.01
C THR A 96 7.85 5.22 -3.88
N HIS A 97 8.02 6.53 -3.97
CA HIS A 97 9.29 7.21 -3.69
C HIS A 97 9.00 8.56 -3.02
N PHE A 98 9.43 8.73 -1.77
CA PHE A 98 9.08 9.90 -0.95
C PHE A 98 9.56 11.23 -1.53
N GLY A 99 10.62 11.20 -2.35
CA GLY A 99 11.15 12.39 -3.02
C GLY A 99 10.33 12.89 -4.20
N ASP A 100 9.27 12.20 -4.61
CA ASP A 100 8.41 12.62 -5.73
C ASP A 100 6.93 12.31 -5.45
N LEU A 101 6.21 13.33 -4.97
CA LEU A 101 4.76 13.27 -4.70
C LEU A 101 3.92 13.93 -5.80
N GLY A 102 4.54 14.64 -6.73
CA GLY A 102 3.82 15.40 -7.75
C GLY A 102 2.74 16.30 -7.15
N SER A 103 1.50 16.12 -7.61
CA SER A 103 0.32 16.85 -7.13
C SER A 103 -0.44 16.17 -5.98
N LEU A 104 0.07 15.06 -5.42
CA LEU A 104 -0.53 14.42 -4.25
C LEU A 104 -0.42 15.34 -3.03
N LYS A 105 -1.55 15.54 -2.34
CA LYS A 105 -1.62 16.43 -1.17
C LYS A 105 -0.88 15.88 0.05
N GLN A 106 -0.69 14.57 0.12
CA GLN A 106 -0.06 13.87 1.22
C GLN A 106 0.68 12.64 0.72
N LEU A 107 1.66 12.21 1.51
CA LEU A 107 2.27 10.91 1.32
C LEU A 107 1.22 9.79 1.55
N PRO A 108 1.09 8.80 0.65
CA PRO A 108 0.22 7.65 0.86
C PRO A 108 0.69 6.81 2.05
N GLY A 109 -0.11 6.76 3.12
CA GLY A 109 0.16 5.99 4.33
C GLY A 109 -0.98 5.01 4.61
N LEU A 110 -2.08 5.53 5.16
CA LEU A 110 -3.30 4.75 5.41
C LEU A 110 -3.83 4.09 4.12
N ALA A 111 -3.80 4.82 3.01
CA ALA A 111 -4.21 4.31 1.71
C ALA A 111 -3.42 3.05 1.28
N ILE A 112 -2.10 3.06 1.51
CA ILE A 112 -1.24 1.91 1.19
C ILE A 112 -1.55 0.73 2.09
N GLN A 113 -1.70 0.95 3.40
CA GLN A 113 -2.04 -0.13 4.34
C GLN A 113 -3.35 -0.81 3.95
N ARG A 114 -4.33 -0.02 3.52
CA ARG A 114 -5.62 -0.51 3.03
C ARG A 114 -5.53 -1.28 1.73
N LEU A 115 -4.74 -0.81 0.76
CA LEU A 115 -4.46 -1.55 -0.47
C LEU A 115 -3.73 -2.88 -0.16
N MET A 116 -2.79 -2.87 0.80
CA MET A 116 -2.15 -4.10 1.27
C MET A 116 -3.16 -5.06 1.92
N GLU A 117 -4.12 -4.56 2.71
CA GLU A 117 -5.21 -5.38 3.27
C GLU A 117 -6.06 -6.02 2.16
N LYS A 118 -6.20 -5.37 1.00
CA LYS A 118 -6.88 -5.89 -0.20
C LYS A 118 -6.03 -6.84 -1.04
N GLY A 119 -4.76 -7.06 -0.66
CA GLY A 119 -3.85 -8.00 -1.32
C GLY A 119 -2.90 -7.37 -2.34
N TYR A 120 -2.82 -6.04 -2.42
CA TYR A 120 -1.80 -5.38 -3.25
C TYR A 120 -0.43 -5.41 -2.58
N GLY A 121 0.61 -5.74 -3.34
CA GLY A 121 1.99 -5.64 -2.87
C GLY A 121 2.44 -4.18 -2.71
N PHE A 122 3.35 -3.92 -1.76
CA PHE A 122 3.90 -2.57 -1.54
C PHE A 122 5.40 -2.57 -1.30
N GLY A 123 6.09 -1.59 -1.89
CA GLY A 123 7.50 -1.32 -1.64
C GLY A 123 7.76 0.18 -1.50
N GLY A 124 8.47 0.57 -0.44
CA GLY A 124 8.93 1.95 -0.26
C GLY A 124 10.17 2.26 -1.10
N GLU A 125 10.38 3.53 -1.42
CA GLU A 125 11.63 4.08 -2.00
C GLU A 125 12.18 3.36 -3.24
N GLY A 126 11.32 2.90 -4.14
CA GLY A 126 11.77 2.20 -5.35
C GLY A 126 12.06 0.71 -5.15
N ASP A 127 11.79 0.14 -3.96
CA ASP A 127 11.98 -1.29 -3.69
C ASP A 127 10.87 -2.17 -4.30
N TRP A 128 11.00 -2.41 -5.60
CA TRP A 128 10.11 -3.29 -6.35
C TRP A 128 10.20 -4.77 -5.95
N LYS A 129 11.31 -5.20 -5.31
CA LYS A 129 11.47 -6.60 -4.93
C LYS A 129 10.57 -6.94 -3.76
N THR A 130 10.57 -6.08 -2.73
CA THR A 130 9.68 -6.19 -1.58
C THR A 130 8.22 -6.14 -2.03
N ALA A 131 7.88 -5.15 -2.87
CA ALA A 131 6.52 -4.99 -3.39
C ALA A 131 5.99 -6.26 -4.03
N ALA A 132 6.77 -6.89 -4.89
CA ALA A 132 6.26 -7.95 -5.72
C ALA A 132 6.49 -9.36 -5.16
N MET A 133 7.41 -9.53 -4.20
CA MET A 133 7.53 -10.78 -3.45
C MET A 133 6.44 -10.91 -2.37
N GLY A 134 5.74 -9.82 -2.02
CA GLY A 134 4.83 -9.80 -0.87
C GLY A 134 5.55 -10.19 0.43
N ILE A 135 6.88 -10.06 0.45
CA ILE A 135 7.71 -10.41 1.60
C ILE A 135 7.74 -9.22 2.53
N GLU A 136 7.54 -9.52 3.80
CA GLU A 136 7.77 -8.58 4.85
C GLU A 136 9.27 -8.52 5.19
N ALA A 137 9.83 -7.31 5.20
CA ALA A 137 11.18 -7.09 5.67
C ALA A 137 11.20 -7.11 7.21
N VAL A 138 11.72 -8.20 7.79
CA VAL A 138 12.03 -8.27 9.22
C VAL A 138 13.47 -7.86 9.45
N TYR A 139 13.69 -6.94 10.41
CA TYR A 139 15.02 -6.51 10.79
C TYR A 139 15.60 -7.49 11.80
N ILE A 140 16.76 -8.09 11.48
CA ILE A 140 17.45 -9.03 12.36
C ILE A 140 18.82 -8.43 12.71
N ASP A 141 19.05 -8.20 13.99
CA ASP A 141 20.31 -7.75 14.57
C ASP A 141 20.83 -8.71 15.66
N GLY A 142 21.92 -8.32 16.33
CA GLY A 142 22.55 -9.12 17.38
C GLY A 142 21.69 -9.32 18.64
N ASP A 143 20.65 -8.51 18.84
CA ASP A 143 19.75 -8.57 20.00
C ASP A 143 18.44 -9.31 19.67
N THR A 144 18.24 -9.68 18.40
CA THR A 144 17.04 -10.37 17.93
C THR A 144 16.98 -11.80 18.46
N THR A 145 15.96 -12.09 19.29
CA THR A 145 15.71 -13.45 19.79
C THR A 145 14.68 -14.18 18.92
N ILE A 146 14.75 -15.53 18.86
CA ILE A 146 13.76 -16.37 18.16
C ILE A 146 12.34 -16.05 18.63
N ARG A 147 12.15 -15.77 19.92
CA ARG A 147 10.85 -15.45 20.50
C ARG A 147 10.31 -14.10 20.02
N ASN A 148 11.17 -13.09 19.93
CA ASN A 148 10.77 -11.77 19.44
C ASN A 148 10.43 -11.84 17.95
N LEU A 149 11.25 -12.52 17.15
CA LEU A 149 10.97 -12.74 15.73
C LEU A 149 9.65 -13.49 15.52
N GLN A 150 9.40 -14.57 16.29
CA GLN A 150 8.13 -15.29 16.22
C GLN A 150 6.94 -14.43 16.65
N ASN A 151 7.12 -13.52 17.60
CA ASN A 151 6.07 -12.58 18.00
C ASN A 151 5.81 -11.57 16.88
N GLU A 152 6.84 -10.96 16.29
CA GLU A 152 6.70 -10.05 15.14
C GLU A 152 5.97 -10.73 13.98
N LEU A 153 6.43 -11.91 13.56
CA LEU A 153 5.78 -12.67 12.50
C LEU A 153 4.33 -13.05 12.83
N ARG A 154 4.01 -13.33 14.12
CA ARG A 154 2.63 -13.60 14.56
C ARG A 154 1.76 -12.36 14.49
N TRP A 155 2.24 -11.21 14.96
CA TRP A 155 1.53 -9.94 14.85
C TRP A 155 1.22 -9.63 13.39
N ASN A 156 2.19 -9.82 12.51
CA ASN A 156 2.02 -9.55 11.09
C ASN A 156 1.09 -10.56 10.40
N SER A 157 1.13 -11.84 10.79
CA SER A 157 0.16 -12.85 10.29
C SER A 157 -1.30 -12.53 10.66
N MET A 158 -1.55 -11.82 11.77
CA MET A 158 -2.90 -11.34 12.10
C MET A 158 -3.35 -10.22 11.16
N TYR A 159 -2.43 -9.45 10.57
CA TYR A 159 -2.74 -8.43 9.56
C TYR A 159 -2.90 -9.03 8.15
N PHE A 160 -2.21 -10.13 7.82
CA PHE A 160 -2.21 -10.73 6.47
C PHE A 160 -3.07 -11.99 6.30
N SER A 161 -3.74 -12.48 7.36
CA SER A 161 -4.63 -13.66 7.25
C SER A 161 -6.09 -13.26 7.06
N LYS A 162 -6.51 -13.15 5.80
CA LYS A 162 -7.85 -13.51 5.33
C LYS A 162 -7.77 -14.14 3.94
#